data_AF-A0AAD4QMK9-F1
#
_entry.id   AF-A0AAD4QMK9-F1
#
_cell.length_a   1.000
_cell.length_b   1.000
_cell.length_c   1.000
_cell.angle_alpha   90.00
_cell.angle_beta   90.00
_cell.angle_gamma   90.00
#
_symmetry.space_group_name_H-M   'P 1'
#
loop_
_entity.id
_entity.type
_entity.pdbx_description
1 polymer ?
#
loop_
_entity_poly.entity_id
_entity_poly.type
_entity_poly.pdbx_seq_one_letter_code
_entity_poly.pdbx_strand_id
1 'polypeptide(L)'
;MQFRGISQPLTVSIRRILPTKSRPTPCNFRAASTSTPLQATAADEHHAYCRNFVQKHDYEAYLVSHLYPTEKRKGYFAIKAFYVCSQPESVVSLLTSK
;
A
#
# COMPACT_ATOMS: atom_id res chain seq x y z
N MET A 1 -17.46 44.79 27.92
CA MET A 1 -16.92 43.44 27.62
C MET A 1 -17.82 42.77 26.60
N GLN A 2 -17.39 42.67 25.34
CA GLN A 2 -18.12 41.98 24.27
C GLN A 2 -17.15 40.98 23.63
N PHE A 3 -17.41 39.68 23.79
CA PHE A 3 -16.71 38.62 23.07
C PHE A 3 -17.45 38.36 21.75
N ARG A 4 -16.84 38.73 20.62
CA ARG A 4 -17.33 38.34 19.29
C ARG A 4 -16.76 36.96 18.97
N GLY A 5 -17.65 35.98 18.83
CA GLY A 5 -17.34 34.65 18.35
C GLY A 5 -16.87 34.67 16.89
N ILE A 6 -15.78 33.95 16.62
CA ILE A 6 -15.27 33.71 15.28
C ILE A 6 -15.63 32.25 14.95
N SER A 7 -16.83 32.05 14.40
CA SER A 7 -17.18 30.81 13.71
C SER A 7 -16.68 30.93 12.27
N GLN A 8 -15.50 30.38 11.98
CA GLN A 8 -15.07 30.16 10.60
C GLN A 8 -15.07 28.65 10.33
N PRO A 9 -15.86 28.15 9.37
CA PRO A 9 -15.71 26.78 8.91
C PRO A 9 -14.41 26.68 8.11
N LEU A 10 -13.44 25.93 8.63
CA LEU A 10 -12.24 25.55 7.88
C LEU A 10 -12.67 24.59 6.76
N THR A 11 -12.95 25.13 5.58
CA THR A 11 -13.14 24.36 4.36
C THR A 11 -11.79 23.78 3.96
N VAL A 12 -11.53 22.55 4.39
CA VAL A 12 -10.37 21.76 3.98
C VAL A 12 -10.52 21.45 2.50
N SER A 13 -9.93 22.30 1.66
CA SER A 13 -9.81 22.07 0.22
C SER A 13 -8.81 20.94 -0.01
N ILE A 14 -9.32 19.70 -0.01
CA ILE A 14 -8.54 18.51 -0.40
C ILE A 14 -8.21 18.66 -1.89
N ARG A 15 -7.03 19.21 -2.19
CA ARG A 15 -6.44 19.13 -3.53
C ARG A 15 -6.19 17.66 -3.81
N ARG A 16 -6.93 17.10 -4.78
CA ARG A 16 -6.60 15.78 -5.35
C ARG A 16 -5.22 15.90 -5.98
N ILE A 17 -4.20 15.39 -5.30
CA ILE A 17 -2.91 15.13 -5.92
C ILE A 17 -3.16 14.01 -6.93
N LEU A 18 -3.22 14.35 -8.22
CA LEU A 18 -3.17 13.33 -9.27
C LEU A 18 -1.82 12.62 -9.13
N PRO A 19 -1.79 11.28 -8.97
CA PRO A 19 -0.53 10.56 -8.99
C PRO A 19 0.06 10.68 -10.39
N THR A 20 1.16 11.42 -10.51
CA THR A 20 2.02 11.38 -11.67
C THR A 20 2.51 9.94 -11.85
N LYS A 21 2.33 9.42 -13.06
CA LYS A 21 2.59 8.06 -13.51
C LYS A 21 4.09 7.71 -13.43
N SER A 22 4.64 7.50 -12.25
CA SER A 22 5.87 6.71 -12.10
C SER A 22 5.46 5.25 -12.27
N ARG A 23 5.73 4.68 -13.44
CA ARG A 23 5.46 3.27 -13.73
C ARG A 23 6.39 2.46 -12.80
N PRO A 24 5.89 1.81 -11.73
CA PRO A 24 6.73 0.92 -10.96
C PRO A 24 7.08 -0.25 -11.89
N THR A 25 8.34 -0.65 -11.88
CA THR A 25 8.84 -1.84 -12.56
C THR A 25 7.93 -3.03 -12.23
N PRO A 26 7.48 -3.83 -13.21
CA PRO A 26 6.48 -4.85 -12.94
C PRO A 26 7.14 -6.05 -12.24
N CYS A 27 7.04 -6.10 -10.91
CA CYS A 27 7.16 -7.36 -10.17
C CYS A 27 5.83 -8.06 -10.28
N ASN A 28 5.60 -8.80 -11.38
CA ASN A 28 4.43 -9.67 -11.63
C ASN A 28 3.14 -9.23 -10.91
N PHE A 29 2.81 -7.94 -11.01
CA PHE A 29 1.58 -7.40 -10.46
C PHE A 29 0.51 -7.95 -11.39
N ARG A 30 -0.07 -9.08 -11.02
CA ARG A 30 -1.16 -9.67 -11.79
C ARG A 30 -2.31 -8.68 -11.69
N ALA A 31 -2.41 -7.80 -12.67
CA ALA A 31 -3.55 -6.92 -12.83
C ALA A 31 -4.77 -7.85 -12.92
N ALA A 32 -5.59 -7.86 -11.87
CA ALA A 32 -6.80 -8.65 -11.84
C ALA A 32 -7.75 -8.06 -12.88
N SER A 33 -7.76 -8.63 -14.08
CA SER A 33 -8.78 -8.36 -15.09
C SER A 33 -10.12 -8.79 -14.51
N THR A 34 -10.98 -7.81 -14.23
CA THR A 34 -12.29 -8.01 -13.61
C THR A 34 -13.22 -8.67 -14.61
N SER A 35 -13.45 -9.98 -14.50
CA SER A 35 -14.57 -10.65 -15.14
C SER A 35 -15.24 -11.62 -14.17
N THR A 36 -16.45 -11.24 -13.75
CA THR A 36 -17.56 -12.01 -13.15
C THR A 36 -17.50 -12.45 -11.67
N PRO A 37 -18.69 -12.56 -11.01
CA PRO A 37 -18.86 -12.16 -9.62
C PRO A 37 -19.05 -13.34 -8.67
N LEU A 38 -18.36 -13.33 -7.54
CA LEU A 38 -18.75 -14.02 -6.32
C LEU A 38 -18.42 -13.12 -5.14
N GLN A 39 -19.35 -13.10 -4.18
CA GLN A 39 -19.58 -12.07 -3.18
C GLN A 39 -18.56 -12.09 -2.03
N ALA A 40 -17.27 -12.10 -2.33
CA ALA A 40 -16.23 -11.56 -1.46
C ALA A 40 -15.94 -10.15 -1.97
N THR A 41 -15.92 -9.14 -1.10
CA THR A 41 -15.69 -7.77 -1.58
C THR A 41 -14.33 -7.75 -2.27
N ALA A 42 -14.24 -7.23 -3.50
CA ALA A 42 -12.98 -7.21 -4.28
C ALA A 42 -11.80 -6.60 -3.50
N ALA A 43 -12.11 -5.78 -2.48
CA ALA A 43 -11.15 -5.27 -1.52
C ALA A 43 -10.48 -6.37 -0.68
N ASP A 44 -11.24 -7.34 -0.18
CA ASP A 44 -10.70 -8.42 0.67
C ASP A 44 -9.73 -9.33 -0.09
N GLU A 45 -10.01 -9.61 -1.37
CA GLU A 45 -9.10 -10.35 -2.24
C GLU A 45 -7.78 -9.59 -2.46
N HIS A 46 -7.85 -8.27 -2.65
CA HIS A 46 -6.67 -7.43 -2.82
C HIS A 46 -5.81 -7.39 -1.54
N HIS A 47 -6.44 -7.32 -0.37
CA HIS A 47 -5.72 -7.36 0.91
C HIS A 47 -5.04 -8.71 1.14
N ALA A 48 -5.69 -9.82 0.78
CA ALA A 48 -5.09 -11.14 0.84
C ALA A 48 -3.86 -11.26 -0.09
N TYR A 49 -3.93 -10.68 -1.29
CA TYR A 49 -2.79 -10.61 -2.21
C TYR A 49 -1.61 -9.85 -1.59
N CYS A 50 -1.81 -8.62 -1.10
CA CYS A 50 -0.75 -7.82 -0.51
C CYS A 50 -0.10 -8.52 0.69
N ARG A 51 -0.90 -9.17 1.54
CA ARG A 51 -0.40 -9.94 2.69
C ARG A 51 0.51 -11.08 2.23
N ASN A 52 0.04 -11.89 1.29
CA ASN A 52 0.80 -13.03 0.76
C ASN A 52 2.06 -12.58 0.02
N PHE A 53 2.02 -11.44 -0.66
CA PHE A 53 3.17 -10.86 -1.34
C PHE A 53 4.24 -10.42 -0.34
N VAL A 54 3.86 -9.62 0.67
CA VAL A 54 4.78 -9.16 1.71
C VAL A 54 5.36 -10.35 2.47
N GLN A 55 4.56 -11.37 2.79
CA GLN A 55 5.06 -12.57 3.46
C GLN A 55 6.18 -13.29 2.69
N LYS A 56 6.13 -13.30 1.35
CA LYS A 56 7.12 -13.98 0.50
C LYS A 56 8.40 -13.19 0.30
N HIS A 57 8.32 -11.86 0.28
CA HIS A 57 9.43 -10.99 -0.11
C HIS A 57 10.03 -10.19 1.06
N ASP A 58 9.24 -9.89 2.10
CA ASP A 58 9.67 -9.13 3.29
C ASP A 58 9.00 -9.76 4.53
N TYR A 59 9.55 -10.91 4.94
CA TYR A 59 9.03 -11.69 6.07
C TYR A 59 9.11 -10.93 7.40
N GLU A 60 10.15 -10.12 7.59
CA GLU A 60 10.29 -9.23 8.74
C GLU A 60 9.13 -8.24 8.82
N ALA A 61 8.77 -7.60 7.70
CA ALA A 61 7.60 -6.72 7.69
C ALA A 61 6.29 -7.47 7.97
N TYR A 62 6.16 -8.72 7.54
CA TYR A 62 5.02 -9.55 7.87
C TYR A 62 4.93 -9.83 9.39
N LEU A 63 6.05 -10.12 10.05
CA LEU A 63 6.07 -10.29 11.50
C LEU A 63 5.70 -8.99 12.22
N VAL A 64 6.32 -7.87 11.84
CA VAL A 64 6.06 -6.53 12.41
C VAL A 64 4.60 -6.11 12.25
N SER A 65 3.92 -6.56 11.21
CA SER A 65 2.49 -6.26 11.01
C SER A 65 1.61 -6.70 12.19
N HIS A 66 2.01 -7.71 12.96
CA HIS A 66 1.25 -8.19 14.13
C HIS A 66 1.23 -7.18 15.28
N LEU A 67 2.18 -6.25 15.31
CA LEU A 67 2.23 -5.15 16.28
C LEU A 67 1.29 -3.99 15.89
N TYR A 68 0.75 -3.98 14.67
CA TYR A 68 -0.18 -2.95 14.21
C TYR A 68 -1.63 -3.28 14.57
N PRO A 69 -2.46 -2.25 14.88
CA PRO A 69 -3.90 -2.39 15.07
C PRO A 69 -4.57 -3.10 13.88
N THR A 70 -5.52 -4.00 14.17
CA THR A 70 -6.19 -4.88 13.19
C THR A 70 -6.80 -4.12 12.03
N GLU A 71 -7.36 -2.95 12.31
CA GLU A 71 -8.06 -2.11 11.34
C GLU A 71 -7.07 -1.49 10.32
N LYS A 72 -5.81 -1.27 10.73
CA LYS A 72 -4.78 -0.60 9.91
C LYS A 72 -3.81 -1.56 9.23
N ARG A 73 -3.79 -2.84 9.63
CA ARG A 73 -2.92 -3.87 9.03
C ARG A 73 -3.10 -4.00 7.53
N LYS A 74 -4.34 -3.93 7.03
CA LYS A 74 -4.67 -3.99 5.60
C LYS A 74 -3.92 -2.93 4.78
N GLY A 75 -3.85 -1.70 5.29
CA GLY A 75 -3.13 -0.59 4.64
C GLY A 75 -1.61 -0.72 4.75
N TYR A 76 -1.11 -1.21 5.89
CA TYR A 76 0.32 -1.48 6.08
C TYR A 76 0.86 -2.47 5.03
N PHE A 77 0.16 -3.58 4.80
CA PHE A 77 0.56 -4.55 3.78
C PHE A 77 0.55 -3.96 2.36
N ALA A 78 -0.41 -3.10 2.03
CA ALA A 78 -0.46 -2.46 0.73
C ALA A 78 0.78 -1.57 0.50
N ILE A 79 1.10 -0.69 1.46
CA ILE A 79 2.26 0.21 1.36
C ILE A 79 3.56 -0.59 1.28
N LYS A 80 3.71 -1.63 2.12
CA LYS A 80 4.89 -2.51 2.09
C LYS A 80 5.03 -3.26 0.77
N ALA A 81 3.93 -3.77 0.21
CA ALA A 81 3.97 -4.44 -1.09
C ALA A 81 4.47 -3.52 -2.21
N PHE A 82 4.05 -2.25 -2.23
CA PHE A 82 4.55 -1.27 -3.19
C PHE A 82 6.04 -0.96 -2.99
N TYR A 83 6.49 -0.83 -1.74
CA TYR A 83 7.89 -0.54 -1.43
C TYR A 83 8.81 -1.68 -1.87
N VAL A 84 8.45 -2.91 -1.51
CA VAL A 84 9.21 -4.12 -1.84
C VAL A 84 9.25 -4.33 -3.36
N CYS A 85 8.13 -4.12 -4.06
CA CYS A 85 8.13 -4.21 -5.51
C CYS A 85 8.95 -3.09 -6.19
N SER A 86 9.11 -1.94 -5.55
CA SER A 86 9.90 -0.85 -6.14
C SER A 86 11.42 -1.06 -6.01
N GLN A 87 11.89 -2.08 -5.30
CA GLN A 87 13.32 -2.34 -5.16
C GLN A 87 13.89 -3.12 -6.34
N PRO A 88 14.93 -2.60 -7.02
CA PRO A 88 15.68 -3.39 -7.98
C PRO A 88 16.59 -4.37 -7.21
N GLU A 89 16.35 -5.68 -7.38
CA GLU A 89 17.21 -6.78 -6.90
C GLU A 89 18.65 -6.74 -7.48
N SER A 90 19.05 -5.68 -8.18
CA SER A 90 20.30 -5.60 -8.94
C SER A 90 21.54 -5.26 -8.12
N VAL A 91 21.42 -4.83 -6.85
CA VAL A 91 22.60 -4.48 -6.04
C VAL A 91 23.27 -5.68 -5.36
N VAL A 92 22.56 -6.79 -5.16
CA VAL A 92 23.10 -7.96 -4.46
C VAL A 92 23.81 -8.92 -5.43
N SER A 93 23.31 -9.07 -6.66
CA SER A 93 23.89 -9.99 -7.65
C SER A 93 25.28 -9.55 -8.14
N LEU A 94 25.61 -8.25 -8.05
CA LEU A 94 26.93 -7.70 -8.39
C LEU A 94 27.99 -7.98 -7.31
N LEU A 95 27.60 -8.32 -6.08
CA LEU A 95 28.52 -8.60 -4.99
C LEU A 95 28.87 -10.10 -4.84
N THR A 96 28.11 -10.98 -5.48
CA THR A 96 28.30 -12.44 -5.42
C THR A 96 29.03 -13.04 -6.63
N SER A 97 29.41 -12.22 -7.61
CA SER A 97 30.29 -12.65 -8.70
C SER A 97 31.74 -12.44 -8.26
N LYS A 98 32.36 -13.50 -7.75
CA LYS A 98 33.80 -13.56 -7.48
C LYS A 98 34.36 -14.85 -8.06
#